data_AF-A0A358CZQ6-F1
#
_entry.id   AF-A0A358CZQ6-F1
#
_cell.length_a   1.000
_cell.length_b   1.000
_cell.length_c   1.000
_cell.angle_alpha   90.00
_cell.angle_beta   90.00
_cell.angle_gamma   90.00
#
_symmetry.space_group_name_H-M   'P 1'
#
loop_
_entity.id
_entity.type
_entity.pdbx_description
1 polymer ?
#
loop_
_entity_poly.entity_id
_entity_poly.type
_entity_poly.pdbx_seq_one_letter_code
_entity_poly.pdbx_strand_id
1 'polypeptide(L)'
;MNDSAGTSFRGFRPPPPRQRRPARSRPPQREGVDYETVFVRKGRGTTLAVLFLLLLLLVAIWATMQAVKWGREQLDPPGDQGAAINLTLPPGISTKGISDLLEENGVVPDARAYEWYVRLKGAPLFQAGDYTFHTNSAVWEVLDVLEDGPRYAQQTLRLRVTIPEGLTVRQIINEIDMIEDMPFSGADFEAEMRMQHVVS
;
A
#
# COMPACT_ATOMS: atom_id res chain seq x y z
N MET A 1 39.40 -107.12 -68.57
CA MET A 1 38.29 -106.18 -68.78
C MET A 1 37.33 -106.33 -67.60
N ASN A 2 37.00 -105.20 -66.95
CA ASN A 2 35.93 -104.84 -65.99
C ASN A 2 34.76 -105.84 -65.76
N ASP A 3 34.07 -105.94 -64.60
CA ASP A 3 33.47 -104.85 -63.79
C ASP A 3 33.09 -105.29 -62.35
N SER A 4 33.37 -104.39 -61.39
CA SER A 4 32.51 -103.73 -60.38
C SER A 4 31.59 -104.48 -59.36
N ALA A 5 31.65 -103.95 -58.13
CA ALA A 5 31.16 -104.43 -56.84
C ALA A 5 29.67 -104.18 -56.48
N GLY A 6 29.20 -104.81 -55.40
CA GLY A 6 28.02 -104.37 -54.61
C GLY A 6 27.66 -105.28 -53.42
N THR A 7 27.92 -104.82 -52.19
CA THR A 7 27.59 -105.50 -50.91
C THR A 7 26.38 -104.83 -50.24
N SER A 8 25.36 -105.59 -49.82
CA SER A 8 24.15 -105.08 -49.17
C SER A 8 24.13 -105.31 -47.65
N PHE A 9 23.81 -104.25 -46.89
CA PHE A 9 23.69 -104.22 -45.42
C PHE A 9 22.30 -104.67 -44.93
N ARG A 10 22.26 -105.36 -43.78
CA ARG A 10 21.09 -105.96 -43.13
C ARG A 10 20.35 -104.92 -42.25
N GLY A 11 19.02 -104.90 -42.33
CA GLY A 11 18.16 -103.82 -41.81
C GLY A 11 17.93 -103.72 -40.29
N PHE A 12 17.70 -102.49 -39.84
CA PHE A 12 17.27 -102.07 -38.50
C PHE A 12 15.76 -102.31 -38.29
N ARG A 13 15.32 -102.66 -37.06
CA ARG A 13 13.90 -102.61 -36.65
C ARG A 13 13.73 -101.62 -35.48
N PRO A 14 12.80 -100.65 -35.55
CA PRO A 14 12.62 -99.66 -34.50
C PRO A 14 11.77 -100.16 -33.31
N PRO A 15 11.95 -99.57 -32.10
CA PRO A 15 11.19 -99.90 -30.90
C PRO A 15 9.73 -99.41 -30.94
N PRO A 16 8.82 -100.01 -30.13
CA PRO A 16 7.39 -99.69 -30.14
C PRO A 16 7.09 -98.27 -29.62
N PRO A 17 5.97 -97.67 -30.06
CA PRO A 17 5.64 -96.28 -29.76
C PRO A 17 5.33 -96.06 -28.27
N ARG A 18 5.93 -95.01 -27.69
CA ARG A 18 5.65 -94.54 -26.32
C ARG A 18 4.19 -94.04 -26.22
N GLN A 19 3.42 -94.63 -25.31
CA GLN A 19 2.09 -94.10 -24.96
C GLN A 19 2.23 -92.79 -24.17
N ARG A 20 1.40 -91.80 -24.50
CA ARG A 20 1.44 -90.46 -23.90
C ARG A 20 0.78 -90.46 -22.52
N ARG A 21 1.54 -90.10 -21.48
CA ARG A 21 1.01 -89.77 -20.14
C ARG A 21 0.00 -88.61 -20.26
N PRO A 22 -1.17 -88.64 -19.58
CA PRO A 22 -2.05 -87.49 -19.54
C PRO A 22 -1.35 -86.30 -18.87
N ALA A 23 -1.49 -85.12 -19.48
CA ALA A 23 -0.84 -83.91 -19.03
C ALA A 23 -1.42 -83.42 -17.70
N ARG A 24 -0.55 -83.17 -16.72
CA ARG A 24 -0.90 -82.54 -15.44
C ARG A 24 -1.41 -81.12 -15.73
N SER A 25 -2.65 -80.81 -15.37
CA SER A 25 -3.20 -79.45 -15.49
C SER A 25 -2.39 -78.50 -14.59
N ARG A 26 -1.89 -77.40 -15.16
CA ARG A 26 -1.20 -76.34 -14.44
C ARG A 26 -2.22 -75.58 -13.56
N PRO A 27 -1.89 -75.20 -12.32
CA PRO A 27 -2.76 -74.31 -11.55
C PRO A 27 -2.95 -72.98 -12.30
N PRO A 28 -4.09 -72.28 -12.15
CA PRO A 28 -4.33 -71.03 -12.85
C PRO A 28 -3.25 -70.02 -12.49
N GLN A 29 -2.61 -69.50 -13.54
CA GLN A 29 -1.62 -68.44 -13.46
C GLN A 29 -2.32 -67.21 -12.88
N ARG A 30 -1.93 -66.77 -11.68
CA ARG A 30 -2.39 -65.49 -11.16
C ARG A 30 -1.92 -64.43 -12.14
N GLU A 31 -2.84 -63.77 -12.81
CA GLU A 31 -2.57 -62.58 -13.62
C GLU A 31 -1.74 -61.62 -12.76
N GLY A 32 -0.48 -61.44 -13.14
CA GLY A 32 0.31 -60.35 -12.61
C GLY A 32 -0.39 -59.07 -13.02
N VAL A 33 -0.67 -58.19 -12.07
CA VAL A 33 -1.10 -56.84 -12.40
C VAL A 33 0.09 -56.19 -13.10
N ASP A 34 0.00 -56.02 -14.42
CA ASP A 34 0.97 -55.26 -15.19
C ASP A 34 0.97 -53.83 -14.65
N TYR A 35 1.93 -53.53 -13.79
CA TYR A 35 2.19 -52.15 -13.41
C TYR A 35 2.89 -51.51 -14.60
N GLU A 36 2.11 -50.82 -15.44
CA GLU A 36 2.66 -49.92 -16.42
C GLU A 36 3.33 -48.78 -15.64
N THR A 37 4.64 -48.89 -15.41
CA THR A 37 5.41 -47.80 -14.84
C THR A 37 5.36 -46.66 -15.84
N VAL A 38 4.46 -45.70 -15.60
CA VAL A 38 4.49 -44.41 -16.28
C VAL A 38 5.79 -43.73 -15.87
N PHE A 39 6.86 -43.96 -16.62
CA PHE A 39 8.07 -43.17 -16.49
C PHE A 39 7.69 -41.76 -16.91
N VAL A 40 7.42 -40.88 -15.93
CA VAL A 40 7.31 -39.45 -16.17
C VAL A 40 8.70 -38.99 -16.56
N ARG A 41 8.99 -39.04 -17.87
CA ARG A 41 10.22 -38.53 -18.44
C ARG A 41 10.18 -37.02 -18.23
N LYS A 42 10.78 -36.55 -17.13
CA LYS A 42 10.93 -35.13 -16.82
C LYS A 42 11.76 -34.52 -17.93
N GLY A 43 11.08 -34.02 -18.97
CA GLY A 43 11.72 -33.40 -20.12
C GLY A 43 12.57 -32.24 -19.63
N ARG A 44 13.82 -32.15 -20.07
CA ARG A 44 14.76 -31.09 -19.66
C ARG A 44 14.19 -29.67 -19.90
N GLY A 45 13.16 -29.55 -20.73
CA GLY A 45 12.40 -28.33 -20.97
C GLY A 45 11.43 -27.91 -19.85
N THR A 46 10.91 -28.82 -19.02
CA THR A 46 10.02 -28.42 -17.91
C THR A 46 10.77 -27.73 -16.78
N THR A 47 12.01 -28.14 -16.50
CA THR A 47 12.86 -27.44 -15.54
C THR A 47 13.25 -26.04 -16.04
N LEU A 48 13.57 -25.90 -17.32
CA LEU A 48 13.86 -24.59 -17.92
C LEU A 48 12.61 -23.70 -17.96
N ALA A 49 11.44 -24.25 -18.28
CA ALA A 49 10.18 -23.52 -18.26
C ALA A 49 9.80 -23.06 -16.85
N VAL A 50 9.97 -23.91 -15.83
CA VAL A 50 9.72 -23.54 -14.42
C VAL A 50 10.70 -22.47 -13.95
N LEU A 51 11.98 -22.57 -14.30
CA LEU A 51 12.98 -21.54 -13.97
C LEU A 51 12.67 -20.22 -14.68
N PHE A 52 12.22 -20.27 -15.93
CA PHE A 52 11.81 -19.07 -16.66
C PHE A 52 10.57 -18.41 -16.03
N LEU A 53 9.58 -19.20 -15.63
CA LEU A 53 8.38 -18.70 -14.95
C LEU A 53 8.72 -18.09 -13.58
N LEU A 54 9.64 -18.72 -12.83
CA LEU A 54 10.14 -18.20 -11.56
C LEU A 54 10.96 -16.91 -11.74
N LEU A 55 11.73 -16.80 -12.82
CA LEU A 55 12.44 -15.58 -13.20
C LEU A 55 11.45 -14.45 -13.52
N LEU A 56 10.40 -14.73 -14.31
CA LEU A 56 9.36 -13.74 -14.61
C LEU A 56 8.65 -13.26 -13.35
N LEU A 57 8.37 -14.16 -12.40
CA LEU A 57 7.79 -13.81 -11.11
C LEU A 57 8.71 -12.90 -10.30
N LEU A 58 10.01 -13.22 -10.23
CA LEU A 58 11.00 -12.38 -9.55
C LEU A 58 11.13 -10.99 -10.21
N VAL A 59 11.12 -10.92 -11.55
CA VAL A 59 11.15 -9.64 -12.28
C VAL A 59 9.88 -8.84 -12.00
N ALA A 60 8.70 -9.47 -11.96
CA ALA A 60 7.45 -8.79 -11.64
C ALA A 60 7.43 -8.26 -10.19
N ILE A 61 7.92 -9.05 -9.22
CA ILE A 61 8.06 -8.62 -7.82
C ILE A 61 9.07 -7.47 -7.70
N TRP A 62 10.21 -7.56 -8.40
CA TRP A 62 11.20 -6.50 -8.40
C TRP A 62 10.66 -5.21 -9.05
N ALA A 63 10.00 -5.32 -10.19
CA ALA A 63 9.37 -4.19 -10.88
C ALA A 63 8.28 -3.52 -10.03
N THR A 64 7.46 -4.30 -9.32
CA THR A 64 6.45 -3.77 -8.39
C THR A 64 7.10 -3.07 -7.19
N MET A 65 8.16 -3.63 -6.61
CA MET A 65 8.92 -2.94 -5.54
C MET A 65 9.52 -1.61 -6.01
N GLN A 66 10.11 -1.59 -7.21
CA GLN A 66 10.66 -0.36 -7.79
C GLN A 66 9.57 0.67 -8.11
N ALA A 67 8.42 0.23 -8.63
CA ALA A 67 7.28 1.11 -8.89
C ALA A 67 6.70 1.71 -7.59
N VAL A 68 6.61 0.92 -6.51
CA VAL A 68 6.18 1.42 -5.20
C VAL A 68 7.20 2.40 -4.64
N LYS A 69 8.51 2.13 -4.79
CA LYS A 69 9.56 3.04 -4.32
C LYS A 69 9.54 4.37 -5.08
N TRP A 70 9.42 4.33 -6.41
CA TRP A 70 9.29 5.52 -7.24
C TRP A 70 8.01 6.31 -6.94
N GLY A 71 6.90 5.62 -6.73
CA GLY A 71 5.65 6.25 -6.30
C GLY A 71 5.75 6.92 -4.94
N ARG A 72 6.57 6.40 -4.01
CA ARG A 72 6.85 7.04 -2.72
C ARG A 72 7.67 8.32 -2.88
N GLU A 73 8.71 8.33 -3.72
CA GLU A 73 9.53 9.53 -3.98
C GLU A 73 8.71 10.68 -4.62
N GLN A 74 7.63 10.35 -5.35
CA GLN A 74 6.70 11.35 -5.89
C GLN A 74 5.73 11.91 -4.84
N LEU A 75 5.45 11.13 -3.79
CA LEU A 75 4.54 11.49 -2.69
C LEU A 75 5.28 12.07 -1.48
N ASP A 76 6.59 11.82 -1.39
CA ASP A 76 7.51 12.20 -0.33
C ASP A 76 8.77 12.79 -0.96
N PRO A 77 8.82 14.12 -1.14
CA PRO A 77 10.01 14.73 -1.69
C PRO A 77 11.20 14.51 -0.72
N PRO A 78 12.39 14.17 -1.23
CA PRO A 78 13.54 13.94 -0.37
C PRO A 78 13.95 15.23 0.37
N GLY A 79 13.88 15.20 1.70
CA GLY A 79 14.28 16.31 2.56
C GLY A 79 13.37 16.44 3.78
N ASP A 80 13.76 17.29 4.73
CA ASP A 80 12.90 17.64 5.86
C ASP A 80 11.82 18.66 5.41
N GLN A 81 10.72 18.73 6.15
CA GLN A 81 9.72 19.79 5.98
C GLN A 81 10.38 21.16 6.11
N GLY A 82 10.08 22.05 5.17
CA GLY A 82 10.58 23.42 5.18
C GLY A 82 9.74 24.36 6.04
N ALA A 83 9.69 25.64 5.65
CA ALA A 83 9.02 26.67 6.42
C ALA A 83 7.49 26.45 6.47
N ALA A 84 6.88 26.81 7.61
CA ALA A 84 5.43 26.86 7.75
C ALA A 84 4.85 28.04 6.94
N ILE A 85 3.81 27.78 6.16
CA ILE A 85 3.08 28.76 5.36
C ILE A 85 1.59 28.66 5.65
N ASN A 86 0.92 29.81 5.73
CA ASN A 86 -0.52 29.87 5.92
C ASN A 86 -1.20 30.07 4.56
N LEU A 87 -2.08 29.14 4.20
CA LEU A 87 -2.85 29.18 2.96
C LEU A 87 -4.34 29.15 3.27
N THR A 88 -5.09 30.00 2.59
CA THR A 88 -6.56 30.04 2.68
C THR A 88 -7.16 29.25 1.54
N LEU A 89 -7.95 28.22 1.84
CA LEU A 89 -8.73 27.47 0.86
C LEU A 89 -10.09 28.15 0.61
N PRO A 90 -10.36 28.61 -0.62
CA PRO A 90 -11.65 29.22 -0.97
C PRO A 90 -12.83 28.24 -0.84
N PRO A 91 -14.04 28.73 -0.54
CA PRO A 91 -15.24 27.90 -0.55
C PRO A 91 -15.53 27.34 -1.95
N GLY A 92 -15.83 26.05 -2.01
CA GLY A 92 -16.16 25.36 -3.27
C GLY A 92 -14.97 25.08 -4.18
N ILE A 93 -13.74 25.23 -3.69
CA ILE A 93 -12.54 24.83 -4.45
C ILE A 93 -12.57 23.32 -4.72
N SER A 94 -12.26 22.93 -5.97
CA SER A 94 -12.20 21.52 -6.35
C SER A 94 -10.90 20.87 -5.85
N THR A 95 -10.84 19.53 -5.80
CA THR A 95 -9.61 18.81 -5.46
C THR A 95 -8.43 19.22 -6.33
N LYS A 96 -8.69 19.51 -7.62
CA LYS A 96 -7.70 20.04 -8.55
C LYS A 96 -7.25 21.46 -8.20
N GLY A 97 -8.20 22.33 -7.83
CA GLY A 97 -7.84 23.68 -7.39
C GLY A 97 -6.98 23.66 -6.12
N ILE A 98 -7.25 22.73 -5.20
CA ILE A 98 -6.42 22.55 -4.00
C ILE A 98 -5.02 22.09 -4.39
N SER A 99 -4.90 21.11 -5.29
CA SER A 99 -3.60 20.60 -5.72
C SER A 99 -2.76 21.67 -6.42
N ASP A 100 -3.37 22.45 -7.31
CA ASP A 100 -2.70 23.54 -8.02
C ASP A 100 -2.23 24.62 -7.03
N LEU A 101 -3.07 24.99 -6.06
CA LEU A 101 -2.71 25.97 -5.02
C LEU A 101 -1.55 25.48 -4.13
N LEU A 102 -1.54 24.20 -3.77
CA LEU A 102 -0.48 23.60 -2.95
C LEU A 102 0.85 23.52 -3.69
N GLU A 103 0.83 23.21 -4.99
CA GLU A 103 2.03 23.19 -5.84
C GLU A 103 2.57 24.61 -6.06
N GLU A 104 1.71 25.58 -6.38
CA GLU A 104 2.11 26.98 -6.57
C GLU A 104 2.81 27.57 -5.35
N ASN A 105 2.41 27.17 -4.14
CA ASN A 105 3.00 27.62 -2.88
C ASN A 105 4.14 26.70 -2.38
N GLY A 106 4.55 25.69 -3.15
CA GLY A 106 5.66 24.79 -2.82
C GLY A 106 5.40 23.88 -1.63
N VAL A 107 4.13 23.65 -1.26
CA VAL A 107 3.74 22.70 -0.22
C VAL A 107 3.96 21.28 -0.71
N VAL A 108 3.49 20.99 -1.92
CA VAL A 108 3.60 19.69 -2.58
C VAL A 108 4.44 19.83 -3.86
N PRO A 109 5.32 18.88 -4.18
CA PRO A 109 6.18 18.94 -5.36
C PRO A 109 5.47 18.72 -6.71
N ASP A 110 4.35 17.98 -6.76
CA ASP A 110 3.57 17.75 -7.98
C ASP A 110 2.06 17.64 -7.64
N ALA A 111 1.23 18.51 -8.21
CA ALA A 111 -0.23 18.49 -8.02
C ALA A 111 -0.86 17.16 -8.45
N ARG A 112 -0.33 16.50 -9.49
CA ARG A 112 -0.88 15.25 -10.02
C ARG A 112 -0.68 14.09 -9.06
N ALA A 113 0.44 14.09 -8.33
CA ALA A 113 0.71 13.08 -7.31
C ALA A 113 -0.30 13.19 -6.16
N TYR A 114 -0.59 14.43 -5.73
CA TYR A 114 -1.65 14.70 -4.76
C TYR A 114 -3.03 14.28 -5.28
N GLU A 115 -3.42 14.68 -6.50
CA GLU A 115 -4.72 14.33 -7.07
C GLU A 115 -4.93 12.81 -7.11
N TRP A 116 -3.89 12.08 -7.54
CA TRP A 116 -3.94 10.62 -7.61
C TRP A 116 -4.10 9.99 -6.23
N TYR A 117 -3.36 10.49 -5.24
CA TYR A 117 -3.41 9.98 -3.87
C TYR A 117 -4.78 10.24 -3.21
N VAL A 118 -5.33 11.44 -3.35
CA VAL A 118 -6.66 11.78 -2.84
C VAL A 118 -7.75 10.95 -3.51
N ARG A 119 -7.65 10.69 -4.81
CA ARG A 119 -8.58 9.79 -5.52
C ARG A 119 -8.48 8.36 -5.01
N LEU A 120 -7.28 7.86 -4.70
CA LEU A 120 -7.07 6.52 -4.14
C LEU A 120 -7.68 6.37 -2.74
N LYS A 121 -7.57 7.41 -1.90
CA LYS A 121 -8.15 7.44 -0.55
C LYS A 121 -9.67 7.65 -0.56
N GLY A 122 -10.24 8.04 -1.69
CA GLY A 122 -11.62 8.44 -1.84
C GLY A 122 -11.75 9.92 -1.51
N ALA A 123 -12.27 10.72 -2.46
CA ALA A 123 -12.24 12.18 -2.38
C ALA A 123 -13.00 12.72 -1.15
N PRO A 124 -12.30 13.15 -0.09
CA PRO A 124 -12.96 13.80 1.03
C PRO A 124 -13.40 15.19 0.58
N LEU A 125 -14.58 15.64 1.02
CA LEU A 125 -14.90 17.06 0.94
C LEU A 125 -14.09 17.78 2.02
N PHE A 126 -13.05 18.49 1.59
CA PHE A 126 -12.27 19.33 2.49
C PHE A 126 -13.03 20.62 2.82
N GLN A 127 -12.87 21.07 4.05
CA GLN A 127 -13.48 22.31 4.51
C GLN A 127 -12.71 23.51 3.97
N ALA A 128 -13.44 24.59 3.65
CA ALA A 128 -12.82 25.86 3.30
C ALA A 128 -12.37 26.61 4.56
N GLY A 129 -11.27 27.36 4.48
CA GLY A 129 -10.72 28.11 5.61
C GLY A 129 -9.20 28.21 5.56
N ASP A 130 -8.62 28.66 6.67
CA ASP A 130 -7.17 28.87 6.78
C ASP A 130 -6.48 27.60 7.28
N TYR A 131 -5.37 27.24 6.64
CA TYR A 131 -4.57 26.08 7.00
C TYR A 131 -3.10 26.48 7.11
N THR A 132 -2.38 25.77 7.96
CA THR A 132 -0.93 25.91 8.06
C THR A 132 -0.29 24.66 7.48
N PHE A 133 0.42 24.83 6.38
CA PHE A 133 1.18 23.76 5.72
C PHE A 133 2.68 24.02 5.89
N HIS A 134 3.51 23.01 5.62
CA HIS A 134 4.95 23.21 5.49
C HIS A 134 5.33 23.07 4.01
N THR A 135 6.29 23.86 3.54
CA THR A 135 6.86 23.64 2.20
C THR A 135 7.56 22.28 2.15
N ASN A 136 7.59 21.63 1.00
CA ASN A 136 8.22 20.31 0.84
C ASN A 136 7.60 19.24 1.77
N SER A 137 6.29 19.32 2.02
CA SER A 137 5.58 18.30 2.81
C SER A 137 5.25 17.09 1.96
N ALA A 138 5.18 15.93 2.59
CA ALA A 138 4.66 14.75 1.94
C ALA A 138 3.14 14.85 1.76
N VAL A 139 2.62 14.21 0.71
CA VAL A 139 1.20 14.29 0.33
C VAL A 139 0.27 13.78 1.44
N TRP A 140 0.70 12.80 2.23
CA TRP A 140 -0.10 12.31 3.36
C TRP A 140 -0.17 13.32 4.51
N GLU A 141 0.88 14.08 4.78
CA GLU A 141 0.90 15.07 5.86
C GLU A 141 -0.01 16.25 5.50
N VAL A 142 -0.01 16.64 4.22
CA VAL A 142 -0.93 17.63 3.70
C VAL A 142 -2.37 17.13 3.81
N LEU A 143 -2.61 15.85 3.52
CA LEU A 143 -3.93 15.26 3.67
C LEU A 143 -4.39 15.25 5.14
N ASP A 144 -3.51 14.88 6.07
CA ASP A 144 -3.81 14.90 7.50
C ASP A 144 -4.20 16.31 7.97
N VAL A 145 -3.48 17.35 7.53
CA VAL A 145 -3.81 18.76 7.82
C VAL A 145 -5.18 19.16 7.25
N LEU A 146 -5.52 18.67 6.06
CA LEU A 146 -6.81 18.94 5.42
C LEU A 146 -7.96 18.19 6.10
N GLU A 147 -7.71 16.98 6.61
CA GLU A 147 -8.68 16.16 7.34
C GLU A 147 -8.94 16.70 8.75
N ASP A 148 -7.92 17.25 9.42
CA ASP A 148 -8.03 17.94 10.71
C ASP A 148 -8.93 19.20 10.63
N GLY A 149 -9.08 19.75 9.42
CA GLY A 149 -9.91 20.92 9.14
C GLY A 149 -9.18 22.24 9.34
N PRO A 150 -9.82 23.36 8.95
CA PRO A 150 -9.17 24.65 8.92
C PRO A 150 -8.83 25.07 10.34
N ARG A 151 -7.63 25.60 10.51
CA ARG A 151 -7.34 26.38 11.69
C ARG A 151 -8.23 27.60 11.59
N TYR A 152 -9.13 27.75 12.56
CA TYR A 152 -9.67 29.06 12.87
C TYR A 152 -8.48 29.86 13.37
N ALA A 153 -7.74 30.48 12.43
CA ALA A 153 -6.67 31.43 12.71
C ALA A 153 -7.23 32.29 13.82
N GLN A 154 -6.64 32.21 15.02
CA GLN A 154 -7.12 32.83 16.25
C GLN A 154 -7.82 34.12 15.85
N GLN A 155 -9.14 34.06 15.69
CA GLN A 155 -9.89 35.24 15.32
C GLN A 155 -9.67 36.06 16.56
N THR A 156 -8.86 37.11 16.45
CA THR A 156 -8.48 37.98 17.57
C THR A 156 -9.74 38.13 18.39
N LEU A 157 -9.83 37.47 19.55
CA LEU A 157 -11.11 37.24 20.22
C LEU A 157 -11.71 38.61 20.47
N ARG A 158 -12.67 39.03 19.63
CA ARG A 158 -13.24 40.37 19.69
C ARG A 158 -14.35 40.31 20.73
N LEU A 159 -13.94 40.28 21.99
CA LEU A 159 -14.84 40.38 23.13
C LEU A 159 -15.41 41.80 23.16
N ARG A 160 -16.69 41.94 22.85
CA ARG A 160 -17.41 43.20 22.97
C ARG A 160 -17.94 43.31 24.41
N VAL A 161 -17.27 44.11 25.22
CA VAL A 161 -17.73 44.46 26.56
C VAL A 161 -18.47 45.79 26.49
N THR A 162 -19.71 45.84 26.99
CA THR A 162 -20.49 47.08 27.07
C THR A 162 -20.38 47.64 28.47
N ILE A 163 -19.75 48.80 28.62
CA ILE A 163 -19.65 49.51 29.90
C ILE A 163 -20.69 50.63 29.91
N PRO A 164 -21.81 50.49 30.62
CA PRO A 164 -22.78 51.56 30.76
C PRO A 164 -22.17 52.76 31.50
N GLU A 165 -22.58 53.96 31.09
CA GLU A 165 -22.18 55.20 31.74
C GLU A 165 -22.68 55.24 33.19
N GLY A 166 -21.86 55.77 34.10
CA GLY A 166 -22.19 55.86 35.53
C GLY A 166 -21.69 54.70 36.40
N LEU A 167 -21.04 53.68 35.82
CA LEU A 167 -20.33 52.68 36.62
C LEU A 167 -19.07 53.25 37.26
N THR A 168 -18.86 52.91 38.52
CA THR A 168 -17.60 53.16 39.21
C THR A 168 -16.51 52.19 38.72
N VAL A 169 -15.25 52.56 38.83
CA VAL A 169 -14.09 51.71 38.47
C VAL A 169 -14.18 50.32 39.12
N ARG A 170 -14.62 50.24 40.38
CA ARG A 170 -14.75 48.97 41.10
C ARG A 170 -15.86 48.09 40.54
N GLN A 171 -16.95 48.68 40.04
CA GLN A 171 -18.01 47.94 39.38
C GLN A 171 -17.58 47.46 37.98
N ILE A 172 -16.77 48.24 37.26
CA ILE A 172 -16.19 47.83 35.97
C ILE A 172 -15.27 46.61 36.14
N ILE A 173 -14.41 46.63 37.16
CA ILE A 173 -13.53 45.51 37.53
C ILE A 173 -14.35 44.23 37.80
N ASN A 174 -15.40 44.34 38.61
CA ASN A 174 -16.26 43.20 38.91
C ASN A 174 -17.01 42.70 37.65
N GLU A 175 -17.46 43.61 36.77
CA GLU A 175 -18.11 43.25 35.52
C GLU A 175 -17.17 42.47 34.60
N ILE A 176 -15.91 42.89 34.52
CA ILE A 176 -14.84 42.21 33.79
C ILE A 176 -14.63 40.78 34.33
N ASP A 177 -14.57 40.61 35.66
CA ASP A 177 -14.36 39.30 36.28
C ASP A 177 -15.54 38.34 36.11
N MET A 178 -16.73 38.86 35.80
CA MET A 178 -17.94 38.06 35.55
C MET A 178 -18.07 37.57 34.09
N ILE A 179 -17.21 38.03 33.17
CA ILE A 179 -17.25 37.64 31.76
C ILE A 179 -16.45 36.35 31.55
N GLU A 180 -17.14 35.29 31.14
CA GLU A 180 -16.50 34.04 30.70
C GLU A 180 -15.61 34.29 29.46
N ASP A 181 -14.44 33.65 29.41
CA ASP A 181 -13.42 33.76 28.36
C ASP A 181 -12.66 35.10 28.24
N MET A 182 -12.69 35.95 29.28
CA MET A 182 -11.83 37.15 29.33
C MET A 182 -10.34 36.78 29.48
N PRO A 183 -9.44 37.31 28.62
CA PRO A 183 -8.02 36.96 28.64
C PRO A 183 -7.22 37.66 29.77
N PHE A 184 -7.86 38.52 30.57
CA PHE A 184 -7.25 39.21 31.70
C PHE A 184 -8.24 39.36 32.85
N SER A 185 -7.74 39.46 34.07
CA SER A 185 -8.57 39.67 35.27
C SER A 185 -8.83 41.15 35.53
N GLY A 186 -9.87 41.44 36.31
CA GLY A 186 -10.16 42.78 36.81
C GLY A 186 -9.01 43.37 37.65
N ALA A 187 -8.23 42.51 38.33
CA ALA A 187 -7.03 42.93 39.05
C ALA A 187 -5.91 43.40 38.12
N ASP A 188 -5.72 42.73 36.97
CA ASP A 188 -4.76 43.15 35.94
C ASP A 188 -5.17 44.50 35.35
N PHE A 189 -6.47 44.69 35.12
CA PHE A 189 -7.05 45.95 34.67
C PHE A 189 -6.86 47.09 35.68
N GLU A 190 -7.06 46.83 36.98
CA GLU A 190 -6.81 47.81 38.05
C GLU A 190 -5.32 48.20 38.14
N ALA A 191 -4.43 47.22 37.99
CA ALA A 191 -2.99 47.45 38.01
C ALA A 191 -2.53 48.35 36.85
N GLU A 192 -3.04 48.10 35.64
CA GLU A 192 -2.71 48.90 34.44
C GLU A 192 -3.23 50.34 34.56
N MET A 193 -4.47 50.53 35.04
CA MET A 193 -5.00 51.89 35.26
C MET A 193 -4.21 52.68 36.31
N ARG A 194 -3.73 52.01 37.37
CA ARG A 194 -2.85 52.64 38.36
C ARG A 194 -1.50 53.03 37.77
N MET A 195 -0.96 52.24 36.85
CA MET A 195 0.30 52.57 36.17
C MET A 195 0.16 53.76 35.22
N GLN A 196 -0.96 53.90 34.51
CA GLN A 196 -1.22 55.05 33.64
C GLN A 196 -1.50 56.35 34.41
N HIS A 197 -2.02 56.28 35.64
CA HIS A 197 -2.35 57.46 36.46
C HIS A 197 -1.18 58.02 37.31
N VAL A 198 0.04 57.49 37.19
CA VAL A 198 1.23 57.97 37.93
C VAL A 198 1.98 59.09 37.20
N VAL A 199 1.55 59.50 36.01
CA VAL A 199 2.14 60.66 35.30
C VAL A 199 1.07 61.70 34.92
N SER A 200 0.70 62.53 35.89
CA SER A 200 0.26 63.92 35.69
C SER A 200 0.27 64.67 37.01
#